data_AF-A0A5N9C0N1-F1
#
_entry.id   AF-A0A5N9C0N1-F1
#
_cell.length_a   1.000
_cell.length_b   1.000
_cell.length_c   1.000
_cell.angle_alpha   90.00
_cell.angle_beta   90.00
_cell.angle_gamma   90.00
#
_symmetry.space_group_name_H-M   'P 1'
#
loop_
_entity.id
_entity.type
_entity.pdbx_description
1 polymer ?
#
loop_
_entity_poly.entity_id
_entity_poly.type
_entity_poly.pdbx_seq_one_letter_code
_entity_poly.pdbx_strand_id
1 'polypeptide(L)'
;MSENTNILFDTLTTAEIDLANETSTDKEQLASQYNKDFPRDLPVGIRHLHFYLHRLARSRINLQDAYEFAIQYAGDISTLRLVHLSKIIKNKKPRLIYEFGADVSTLLMAQLIKPYGGKIVTFEQSPEYYDKFNSIFPLELKDSAEIKLCPVRLDWFGDFRGIYYEFSAPEHIDFVYIDGATRTRGNMESDFVYPRVNADIVRMQDSGTIVDYAVTDHRWANFLFYKESLSEHSVKPSRWWKSIIIKKR
;
A
#
# COMPACT_ATOMS: atom_id res chain seq x y z
N MET A 1 15.36 -5.33 33.92
CA MET A 1 15.82 -5.49 32.54
C MET A 1 14.63 -6.05 31.77
N SER A 2 13.88 -5.21 31.07
CA SER A 2 12.81 -5.66 30.19
C SER A 2 13.46 -6.36 29.01
N GLU A 3 13.13 -7.63 28.79
CA GLU A 3 13.46 -8.31 27.54
C GLU A 3 12.92 -7.44 26.40
N ASN A 4 13.81 -6.96 25.53
CA ASN A 4 13.42 -6.41 24.25
C ASN A 4 12.78 -7.57 23.48
N THR A 5 11.48 -7.77 23.67
CA THR A 5 10.68 -8.64 22.81
C THR A 5 10.85 -8.09 21.42
N ASN A 6 11.65 -8.83 20.70
CA ASN A 6 12.14 -8.42 19.43
C ASN A 6 10.93 -8.64 18.49
N ILE A 7 10.01 -7.66 18.38
CA ILE A 7 8.82 -7.71 17.52
C ILE A 7 9.27 -8.04 16.09
N LEU A 8 9.05 -9.30 15.69
CA LEU A 8 9.33 -9.81 14.36
C LEU A 8 8.14 -9.43 13.48
N PHE A 9 8.32 -8.40 12.65
CA PHE A 9 7.32 -7.93 11.69
C PHE A 9 7.26 -8.78 10.43
N ASP A 10 8.12 -9.78 10.29
CA ASP A 10 8.22 -10.58 9.09
C ASP A 10 7.93 -12.04 9.33
N THR A 11 7.31 -12.62 8.32
CA THR A 11 6.93 -14.03 8.25
C THR A 11 7.79 -14.75 7.21
N LEU A 12 8.91 -14.12 6.81
CA LEU A 12 9.86 -14.67 5.85
C LEU A 12 10.56 -15.88 6.46
N THR A 13 10.77 -16.91 5.63
CA THR A 13 11.59 -18.06 5.96
C THR A 13 13.08 -17.70 5.96
N THR A 14 13.91 -18.55 6.56
CA THR A 14 15.38 -18.37 6.54
C THR A 14 15.92 -18.22 5.12
N ALA A 15 15.45 -19.04 4.18
CA ALA A 15 15.88 -18.97 2.78
C ALA A 15 15.50 -17.64 2.12
N GLU A 16 14.32 -17.11 2.43
CA GLU A 16 13.88 -15.79 1.93
C GLU A 16 14.67 -14.65 2.58
N ILE A 17 15.10 -14.81 3.83
CA ILE A 17 16.01 -13.88 4.52
C ILE A 17 17.42 -13.94 3.91
N ASP A 18 17.89 -15.10 3.50
CA ASP A 18 19.18 -15.26 2.81
C ASP A 18 19.13 -14.62 1.42
N LEU A 19 18.07 -14.91 0.63
CA LEU A 19 17.79 -14.28 -0.66
C LEU A 19 17.73 -12.75 -0.53
N ALA A 20 17.06 -12.29 0.51
CA ALA A 20 16.97 -10.90 0.90
C ALA A 20 18.33 -10.22 1.08
N ASN A 21 19.35 -10.96 1.53
CA ASN A 21 20.68 -10.46 1.82
C ASN A 21 21.66 -10.53 0.63
N GLU A 22 21.22 -11.11 -0.50
CA GLU A 22 22.03 -11.13 -1.72
C GLU A 22 22.27 -9.71 -2.27
N THR A 23 23.36 -9.58 -3.04
CA THR A 23 23.72 -8.31 -3.68
C THR A 23 22.62 -7.85 -4.63
N SER A 24 22.26 -6.57 -4.58
CA SER A 24 21.22 -6.02 -5.46
C SER A 24 21.64 -6.01 -6.93
N THR A 25 20.71 -6.37 -7.79
CA THR A 25 20.90 -6.29 -9.25
C THR A 25 20.99 -4.83 -9.71
N ASP A 26 21.50 -4.60 -10.92
CA ASP A 26 21.53 -3.27 -11.52
C ASP A 26 20.13 -2.64 -11.63
N LYS A 27 19.10 -3.47 -11.89
CA LYS A 27 17.71 -3.00 -11.96
C LYS A 27 17.15 -2.59 -10.60
N GLU A 28 17.43 -3.36 -9.56
CA GLU A 28 17.06 -3.01 -8.18
C GLU A 28 17.75 -1.71 -7.74
N GLN A 29 19.03 -1.54 -8.08
CA GLN A 29 19.77 -0.31 -7.82
C GLN A 29 19.17 0.88 -8.57
N LEU A 30 18.81 0.71 -9.85
CA LEU A 30 18.16 1.75 -10.65
C LEU A 30 16.78 2.14 -10.08
N ALA A 31 15.97 1.16 -9.65
CA ALA A 31 14.69 1.39 -8.99
C ALA A 31 14.85 2.15 -7.66
N SER A 32 15.86 1.78 -6.86
CA SER A 32 16.23 2.47 -5.63
C SER A 32 16.64 3.93 -5.90
N GLN A 33 17.46 4.14 -6.93
CA GLN A 33 17.92 5.46 -7.32
C GLN A 33 16.75 6.34 -7.80
N TYR A 34 15.85 5.79 -8.63
CA TYR A 34 14.63 6.47 -9.06
C TYR A 34 13.78 6.95 -7.86
N ASN A 35 13.64 6.12 -6.82
CA ASN A 35 12.93 6.49 -5.60
C ASN A 35 13.61 7.61 -4.79
N LYS A 36 14.95 7.69 -4.81
CA LYS A 36 15.72 8.77 -4.17
C LYS A 36 15.59 10.07 -4.94
N ASP A 37 15.65 10.01 -6.26
CA ASP A 37 15.58 11.18 -7.14
C ASP A 37 14.17 11.75 -7.28
N PHE A 38 13.15 10.97 -6.94
CA PHE A 38 11.77 11.44 -7.03
C PHE A 38 11.53 12.60 -6.05
N PRO A 39 11.10 13.79 -6.51
CA PRO A 39 10.96 14.95 -5.65
C PRO A 39 9.89 14.72 -4.60
N ARG A 40 10.33 14.56 -3.35
CA ARG A 40 9.46 14.32 -2.19
C ARG A 40 8.71 15.59 -1.78
N ASP A 41 9.27 16.75 -2.08
CA ASP A 41 8.66 18.05 -1.82
C ASP A 41 8.15 18.71 -3.09
N LEU A 42 6.96 19.32 -2.97
CA LEU A 42 6.46 20.23 -3.98
C LEU A 42 7.15 21.60 -3.78
N PRO A 43 7.39 22.37 -4.86
CA PRO A 43 7.79 23.78 -4.75
C PRO A 43 6.84 24.54 -3.81
N VAL A 44 7.36 25.53 -3.05
CA VAL A 44 6.61 26.22 -1.98
C VAL A 44 5.28 26.82 -2.47
N GLY A 45 5.25 27.44 -3.66
CA GLY A 45 4.01 27.96 -4.26
C GLY A 45 2.97 26.88 -4.56
N ILE A 46 3.43 25.68 -5.00
CA ILE A 46 2.56 24.53 -5.22
C ILE A 46 2.10 23.94 -3.89
N ARG A 47 2.94 23.93 -2.84
CA ARG A 47 2.52 23.55 -1.48
C ARG A 47 1.37 24.42 -0.96
N HIS A 48 1.42 25.73 -1.18
CA HIS A 48 0.33 26.63 -0.77
C HIS A 48 -0.96 26.37 -1.55
N LEU A 49 -0.90 26.29 -2.88
CA LEU A 49 -2.09 25.94 -3.69
C LEU A 49 -2.66 24.59 -3.29
N HIS A 50 -1.79 23.62 -3.07
CA HIS A 50 -2.12 22.28 -2.61
C HIS A 50 -2.78 22.30 -1.22
N PHE A 51 -2.28 23.11 -0.28
CA PHE A 51 -2.89 23.32 1.05
C PHE A 51 -4.31 23.90 0.96
N TYR A 52 -4.54 24.90 0.10
CA TYR A 52 -5.87 25.50 -0.06
C TYR A 52 -6.86 24.57 -0.79
N LEU A 53 -6.44 23.90 -1.86
CA LEU A 53 -7.26 22.89 -2.55
C LEU A 53 -7.61 21.74 -1.60
N HIS A 54 -6.69 21.38 -0.73
CA HIS A 54 -6.89 20.36 0.28
C HIS A 54 -7.88 20.78 1.37
N ARG A 55 -7.79 22.02 1.86
CA ARG A 55 -8.80 22.58 2.77
C ARG A 55 -10.19 22.61 2.14
N LEU A 56 -10.29 22.91 0.85
CA LEU A 56 -11.55 22.84 0.09
C LEU A 56 -12.04 21.40 -0.15
N ALA A 57 -11.14 20.43 -0.30
CA ALA A 57 -11.51 19.03 -0.43
C ALA A 57 -11.97 18.41 0.91
N ARG A 58 -11.34 18.80 2.02
CA ARG A 58 -11.72 18.41 3.39
C ARG A 58 -13.17 18.82 3.73
N SER A 59 -13.65 19.97 3.24
CA SER A 59 -15.06 20.34 3.47
C SER A 59 -16.06 19.48 2.71
N ARG A 60 -15.60 18.59 1.82
CA ARG A 60 -16.44 17.70 1.00
C ARG A 60 -16.25 16.21 1.33
N ILE A 61 -15.34 15.89 2.25
CA ILE A 61 -15.06 14.52 2.71
C ILE A 61 -14.98 14.60 4.23
N ASN A 62 -15.91 13.95 4.93
CA ASN A 62 -15.79 13.81 6.37
C ASN A 62 -14.62 12.84 6.66
N LEU A 63 -13.53 13.38 7.19
CA LEU A 63 -12.34 12.62 7.58
C LEU A 63 -12.23 12.49 9.10
N GLN A 64 -13.22 12.97 9.87
CA GLN A 64 -13.15 13.02 11.32
C GLN A 64 -12.90 11.63 11.91
N ASP A 65 -13.69 10.64 11.49
CA ASP A 65 -13.56 9.27 11.96
C ASP A 65 -12.18 8.68 11.63
N ALA A 66 -11.64 8.99 10.43
CA ALA A 66 -10.30 8.57 10.04
C ALA A 66 -9.22 9.23 10.93
N TYR A 67 -9.36 10.50 11.29
CA TYR A 67 -8.42 11.17 12.21
C TYR A 67 -8.50 10.63 13.63
N GLU A 68 -9.71 10.42 14.15
CA GLU A 68 -9.93 9.87 15.48
C GLU A 68 -9.36 8.45 15.58
N PHE A 69 -9.57 7.65 14.54
CA PHE A 69 -8.98 6.33 14.43
C PHE A 69 -7.45 6.40 14.32
N ALA A 70 -6.90 7.31 13.50
CA ALA A 70 -5.46 7.51 13.36
C ALA A 70 -4.79 7.86 14.69
N ILE A 71 -5.39 8.73 15.51
CA ILE A 71 -4.87 9.11 16.83
C ILE A 71 -4.76 7.89 17.75
N GLN A 72 -5.74 6.98 17.71
CA GLN A 72 -5.74 5.76 18.53
C GLN A 72 -4.76 4.70 18.00
N TYR A 73 -4.54 4.67 16.68
CA TYR A 73 -3.79 3.61 16.02
C TYR A 73 -2.34 3.97 15.66
N ALA A 74 -2.12 5.05 14.91
CA ALA A 74 -0.90 5.37 14.16
C ALA A 74 -0.23 6.71 14.52
N GLY A 75 -0.91 7.61 15.25
CA GLY A 75 -0.36 8.87 15.76
C GLY A 75 -0.29 10.05 14.76
N ASP A 76 -0.19 9.80 13.45
CA ASP A 76 -0.30 10.84 12.39
C ASP A 76 -0.85 10.24 11.08
N ILE A 77 -1.38 11.08 10.18
CA ILE A 77 -1.93 10.64 8.90
C ILE A 77 -1.70 11.62 7.74
N SER A 78 -1.16 11.08 6.64
CA SER A 78 -1.05 11.79 5.37
C SER A 78 -2.44 12.10 4.80
N THR A 79 -2.93 13.32 4.99
CA THR A 79 -4.28 13.64 4.54
C THR A 79 -4.40 13.66 3.01
N LEU A 80 -3.32 13.98 2.29
CA LEU A 80 -3.32 13.98 0.83
C LEU A 80 -3.72 12.61 0.27
N ARG A 81 -3.17 11.55 0.86
CA ARG A 81 -3.44 10.15 0.52
C ARG A 81 -4.92 9.83 0.67
N LEU A 82 -5.52 10.20 1.80
CA LEU A 82 -6.94 10.00 2.07
C LEU A 82 -7.84 10.75 1.07
N VAL A 83 -7.49 11.99 0.71
CA VAL A 83 -8.22 12.75 -0.31
C VAL A 83 -8.11 12.09 -1.68
N HIS A 84 -6.93 11.56 -2.04
CA HIS A 84 -6.73 10.83 -3.29
C HIS A 84 -7.63 9.59 -3.38
N LEU A 85 -7.57 8.73 -2.36
CA LEU A 85 -8.38 7.51 -2.26
C LEU A 85 -9.87 7.85 -2.30
N SER A 86 -10.28 8.88 -1.57
CA SER A 86 -11.67 9.36 -1.57
C SER A 86 -12.14 9.78 -2.95
N LYS A 87 -11.30 10.48 -3.72
CA LYS A 87 -11.62 10.90 -5.08
C LYS A 87 -11.73 9.69 -6.02
N ILE A 88 -10.84 8.70 -5.88
CA ILE A 88 -10.88 7.47 -6.67
C ILE A 88 -12.19 6.73 -6.41
N ILE A 89 -12.51 6.45 -5.14
CA ILE A 89 -13.68 5.66 -4.76
C ILE A 89 -14.98 6.36 -5.14
N LYS A 90 -15.12 7.67 -4.90
CA LYS A 90 -16.33 8.41 -5.29
C LYS A 90 -16.56 8.44 -6.79
N ASN A 91 -15.49 8.50 -7.58
CA ASN A 91 -15.60 8.58 -9.05
C ASN A 91 -15.79 7.20 -9.69
N LYS A 92 -15.09 6.17 -9.20
CA LYS A 92 -15.09 4.83 -9.78
C LYS A 92 -16.15 3.91 -9.19
N LYS A 93 -16.51 4.13 -7.93
CA LYS A 93 -17.46 3.30 -7.16
C LYS A 93 -17.12 1.80 -7.24
N PRO A 94 -15.87 1.41 -6.91
CA PRO A 94 -15.48 0.00 -6.97
C PRO A 94 -16.39 -0.85 -6.08
N ARG A 95 -16.70 -2.07 -6.53
CA ARG A 95 -17.42 -3.09 -5.77
C ARG A 95 -16.47 -3.94 -4.93
N LEU A 96 -15.26 -4.18 -5.42
CA LEU A 96 -14.22 -4.90 -4.70
C LEU A 96 -12.91 -4.12 -4.68
N ILE A 97 -12.41 -3.86 -3.47
CA ILE A 97 -11.11 -3.25 -3.23
C ILE A 97 -10.21 -4.28 -2.57
N TYR A 98 -8.97 -4.42 -3.06
CA TYR A 98 -7.91 -5.12 -2.33
C TYR A 98 -6.89 -4.10 -1.83
N GLU A 99 -6.51 -4.19 -0.57
CA GLU A 99 -5.50 -3.35 0.05
C GLU A 99 -4.38 -4.21 0.64
N PHE A 100 -3.14 -3.85 0.35
CA PHE A 100 -1.96 -4.46 0.92
C PHE A 100 -1.40 -3.51 1.97
N GLY A 101 -1.34 -3.94 3.24
CA GLY A 101 -0.99 -3.12 4.40
C GLY A 101 -2.22 -2.48 5.04
N ALA A 102 -2.61 -2.95 6.23
CA ALA A 102 -3.74 -2.37 6.96
C ALA A 102 -3.33 -1.03 7.60
N ASP A 103 -4.15 -0.01 7.40
CA ASP A 103 -3.94 1.30 8.00
C ASP A 103 -5.26 2.07 8.06
N VAL A 104 -5.22 3.33 8.47
CA VAL A 104 -6.38 4.22 8.48
C VAL A 104 -7.05 4.34 7.10
N SER A 105 -6.31 4.09 6.01
CA SER A 105 -6.87 3.97 4.66
C SER A 105 -7.93 2.88 4.58
N THR A 106 -7.76 1.75 5.26
CA THR A 106 -8.74 0.65 5.32
C THR A 106 -10.09 1.15 5.82
N LEU A 107 -10.09 1.85 6.96
CA LEU A 107 -11.31 2.40 7.56
C LEU A 107 -11.99 3.40 6.61
N LEU A 108 -11.21 4.35 6.08
CA LEU A 108 -11.75 5.35 5.16
C LEU A 108 -12.37 4.68 3.92
N MET A 109 -11.67 3.73 3.33
CA MET A 109 -12.16 3.04 2.14
C MET A 109 -13.44 2.26 2.45
N ALA A 110 -13.49 1.53 3.57
CA ALA A 110 -14.68 0.82 4.05
C ALA A 110 -15.89 1.75 4.23
N GLN A 111 -15.71 2.92 4.84
CA GLN A 111 -16.77 3.92 5.00
C GLN A 111 -17.28 4.43 3.65
N LEU A 112 -16.38 4.69 2.71
CA LEU A 112 -16.73 5.28 1.41
C LEU A 112 -17.37 4.28 0.46
N ILE A 113 -17.00 3.00 0.55
CA ILE A 113 -17.50 1.93 -0.32
C ILE A 113 -18.85 1.36 0.16
N LYS A 114 -19.12 1.38 1.47
CA LYS A 114 -20.34 0.85 2.07
C LYS A 114 -21.64 1.35 1.41
N PRO A 115 -21.84 2.65 1.11
CA PRO A 115 -23.05 3.13 0.42
C PRO A 115 -23.24 2.60 -1.01
N TYR A 116 -22.16 2.14 -1.64
CA TYR A 116 -22.19 1.50 -2.96
C TYR A 116 -22.33 -0.02 -2.87
N GLY A 117 -22.51 -0.58 -1.68
CA GLY A 117 -22.61 -2.02 -1.45
C GLY A 117 -21.38 -2.78 -1.95
N GLY A 118 -20.20 -2.18 -1.85
CA GLY A 118 -18.95 -2.86 -2.14
C GLY A 118 -18.21 -3.29 -0.87
N LYS A 119 -17.09 -3.97 -1.05
CA LYS A 119 -16.26 -4.54 0.02
C LYS A 119 -14.78 -4.23 -0.19
N ILE A 120 -14.05 -4.02 0.90
CA ILE A 120 -12.59 -4.03 0.93
C ILE A 120 -12.07 -5.30 1.61
N VAL A 121 -11.04 -5.90 1.02
CA VAL A 121 -10.23 -6.95 1.62
C VAL A 121 -8.83 -6.39 1.84
N THR A 122 -8.39 -6.33 3.09
CA THR A 122 -7.11 -5.75 3.49
C THR A 122 -6.20 -6.83 4.06
N PHE A 123 -4.95 -6.86 3.64
CA PHE A 123 -3.95 -7.82 4.14
C PHE A 123 -2.97 -7.15 5.10
N GLU A 124 -2.76 -7.76 6.26
CA GLU A 124 -1.81 -7.34 7.29
C GLU A 124 -0.85 -8.48 7.61
N GLN A 125 0.44 -8.19 7.76
CA GLN A 125 1.47 -9.22 7.99
C GLN A 125 1.81 -9.39 9.47
N SER A 126 1.62 -8.35 10.28
CA SER A 126 1.97 -8.33 11.69
C SER A 126 0.76 -8.76 12.53
N PRO A 127 0.87 -9.87 13.29
CA PRO A 127 -0.19 -10.28 14.20
C PRO A 127 -0.52 -9.20 15.23
N GLU A 128 0.48 -8.49 15.75
CA GLU A 128 0.29 -7.41 16.72
C GLU A 128 -0.51 -6.24 16.14
N TYR A 129 -0.14 -5.76 14.94
CA TYR A 129 -0.89 -4.69 14.29
C TYR A 129 -2.28 -5.15 13.88
N TYR A 130 -2.42 -6.39 13.40
CA TYR A 130 -3.71 -6.99 13.08
C TYR A 130 -4.63 -7.03 14.31
N ASP A 131 -4.16 -7.57 15.43
CA ASP A 131 -4.93 -7.69 16.67
C ASP A 131 -5.32 -6.31 17.21
N LYS A 132 -4.34 -5.38 17.26
CA LYS A 132 -4.60 -3.99 17.66
C LYS A 132 -5.66 -3.35 16.77
N PHE A 133 -5.46 -3.37 15.46
CA PHE A 133 -6.34 -2.75 14.48
C PHE A 133 -7.75 -3.35 14.54
N ASN A 134 -7.86 -4.68 14.55
CA ASN A 134 -9.14 -5.38 14.59
C ASN A 134 -9.90 -5.17 15.91
N SER A 135 -9.19 -4.93 17.02
CA SER A 135 -9.81 -4.64 18.33
C SER A 135 -10.52 -3.28 18.38
N ILE A 136 -10.03 -2.31 17.61
CA ILE A 136 -10.59 -0.94 17.55
C ILE A 136 -11.39 -0.68 16.27
N PHE A 137 -11.39 -1.61 15.31
CA PHE A 137 -12.09 -1.41 14.03
C PHE A 137 -13.61 -1.36 14.23
N PRO A 138 -14.31 -0.33 13.69
CA PRO A 138 -15.74 -0.16 13.94
C PRO A 138 -16.57 -1.36 13.48
N LEU A 139 -17.43 -1.87 14.37
CA LEU A 139 -18.22 -3.08 14.13
C LEU A 139 -19.18 -2.91 12.95
N GLU A 140 -19.76 -1.73 12.78
CA GLU A 140 -20.67 -1.39 11.70
C GLU A 140 -20.01 -1.37 10.31
N LEU A 141 -18.68 -1.40 10.24
CA LEU A 141 -17.93 -1.47 8.97
C LEU A 141 -17.49 -2.89 8.61
N LYS A 142 -17.65 -3.88 9.51
CA LYS A 142 -17.24 -5.28 9.27
C LYS A 142 -17.98 -5.95 8.11
N ASP A 143 -19.18 -5.49 7.77
CA ASP A 143 -19.90 -5.98 6.57
C ASP A 143 -19.27 -5.48 5.25
N SER A 144 -18.58 -4.34 5.31
CA SER A 144 -17.93 -3.70 4.16
C SER A 144 -16.41 -3.89 4.12
N ALA A 145 -15.81 -4.48 5.15
CA ALA A 145 -14.37 -4.64 5.28
C ALA A 145 -14.01 -5.98 5.90
N GLU A 146 -13.06 -6.66 5.28
CA GLU A 146 -12.43 -7.87 5.80
C GLU A 146 -10.94 -7.63 5.93
N ILE A 147 -10.41 -7.84 7.13
CA ILE A 147 -8.98 -7.69 7.41
C ILE A 147 -8.43 -9.12 7.58
N LYS A 148 -7.34 -9.43 6.88
CA LYS A 148 -6.73 -10.76 6.90
C LYS A 148 -5.30 -10.66 7.41
N LEU A 149 -5.01 -11.38 8.49
CA LEU A 149 -3.64 -11.69 8.84
C LEU A 149 -3.07 -12.66 7.80
N CYS A 150 -2.03 -12.24 7.09
CA CYS A 150 -1.51 -12.93 5.93
C CYS A 150 0.02 -12.81 5.90
N PRO A 151 0.76 -13.93 5.83
CA PRO A 151 2.21 -13.87 5.78
C PRO A 151 2.67 -13.28 4.45
N VAL A 152 3.89 -12.77 4.45
CA VAL A 152 4.59 -12.26 3.27
C VAL A 152 5.70 -13.22 2.86
N ARG A 153 6.00 -13.19 1.58
CA ARG A 153 7.01 -14.03 0.91
C ARG A 153 7.91 -13.16 0.06
N LEU A 154 9.08 -13.69 -0.27
CA LEU A 154 10.06 -13.04 -1.12
C LEU A 154 10.50 -13.99 -2.23
N ASP A 155 10.43 -13.52 -3.48
CA ASP A 155 10.91 -14.30 -4.61
C ASP A 155 11.47 -13.39 -5.72
N TRP A 156 12.07 -14.00 -6.74
CA TRP A 156 12.53 -13.34 -7.95
C TRP A 156 11.39 -13.15 -8.95
N PHE A 157 11.30 -11.93 -9.50
CA PHE A 157 10.40 -11.53 -10.59
C PHE A 157 11.24 -10.93 -11.71
N GLY A 158 11.89 -11.79 -12.50
CA GLY A 158 12.96 -11.38 -13.40
C GLY A 158 14.17 -10.89 -12.60
N ASP A 159 14.67 -9.68 -12.89
CA ASP A 159 15.84 -9.11 -12.21
C ASP A 159 15.49 -8.37 -10.91
N PHE A 160 14.26 -8.48 -10.42
CA PHE A 160 13.80 -7.81 -9.20
C PHE A 160 13.44 -8.83 -8.13
N ARG A 161 13.83 -8.59 -6.87
CA ARG A 161 13.22 -9.29 -5.73
C ARG A 161 11.94 -8.59 -5.29
N GLY A 162 10.84 -9.32 -5.34
CA GLY A 162 9.50 -8.84 -5.06
C GLY A 162 8.96 -9.41 -3.75
N ILE A 163 8.53 -8.54 -2.83
CA ILE A 163 7.80 -8.94 -1.63
C ILE A 163 6.29 -8.96 -1.93
N TYR A 164 5.60 -9.99 -1.49
CA TYR A 164 4.16 -10.15 -1.71
C TYR A 164 3.50 -10.87 -0.54
N TYR A 165 2.20 -10.65 -0.36
CA TYR A 165 1.37 -11.38 0.58
C TYR A 165 1.00 -12.76 0.01
N GLU A 166 0.97 -13.79 0.84
CA GLU A 166 0.55 -15.13 0.43
C GLU A 166 -0.98 -15.26 0.47
N PHE A 167 -1.64 -14.81 -0.60
CA PHE A 167 -3.11 -14.83 -0.74
C PHE A 167 -3.58 -15.38 -2.09
N SER A 168 -4.89 -15.66 -2.16
CA SER A 168 -5.59 -15.98 -3.40
C SER A 168 -6.49 -14.82 -3.81
N ALA A 169 -6.35 -14.40 -5.08
CA ALA A 169 -7.15 -13.34 -5.67
C ALA A 169 -8.33 -13.94 -6.47
N PRO A 170 -9.50 -13.29 -6.50
CA PRO A 170 -10.57 -13.65 -7.42
C PRO A 170 -10.17 -13.32 -8.87
N GLU A 171 -11.02 -13.70 -9.82
CA GLU A 171 -10.82 -13.42 -11.25
C GLU A 171 -10.80 -11.91 -11.56
N HIS A 172 -11.52 -11.09 -10.79
CA HIS A 172 -11.64 -9.65 -11.07
C HIS A 172 -11.65 -8.80 -9.80
N ILE A 173 -10.92 -7.68 -9.84
CA ILE A 173 -10.82 -6.67 -8.79
C ILE A 173 -10.88 -5.27 -9.42
N ASP A 174 -11.80 -4.43 -8.93
CA ASP A 174 -12.01 -3.09 -9.48
C ASP A 174 -10.90 -2.11 -9.08
N PHE A 175 -10.41 -2.25 -7.85
CA PHE A 175 -9.40 -1.34 -7.30
C PHE A 175 -8.42 -2.03 -6.36
N VAL A 176 -7.13 -1.80 -6.58
CA VAL A 176 -6.04 -2.25 -5.69
C VAL A 176 -5.31 -1.05 -5.10
N TYR A 177 -5.09 -1.08 -3.79
CA TYR A 177 -4.28 -0.09 -3.09
C TYR A 177 -3.06 -0.75 -2.44
N ILE A 178 -1.87 -0.23 -2.75
CA ILE A 178 -0.59 -0.84 -2.36
C ILE A 178 0.12 0.08 -1.37
N ASP A 179 -0.08 -0.18 -0.07
CA ASP A 179 0.55 0.53 1.05
C ASP A 179 1.60 -0.32 1.78
N GLY A 180 1.53 -1.64 1.63
CA GLY A 180 2.41 -2.67 2.19
C GLY A 180 3.16 -3.45 1.11
N ALA A 181 3.78 -4.58 1.42
CA ALA A 181 4.15 -5.02 2.76
C ALA A 181 4.97 -3.95 3.51
N THR A 182 4.74 -3.81 4.82
CA THR A 182 5.56 -2.93 5.67
C THR A 182 6.91 -3.62 5.90
N ARG A 183 7.95 -2.82 6.10
CA ARG A 183 9.33 -3.30 6.12
C ARG A 183 9.55 -4.39 7.19
N THR A 184 10.12 -5.50 6.76
CA THR A 184 10.56 -6.66 7.53
C THR A 184 11.93 -6.40 8.18
N ARG A 185 12.36 -7.15 9.20
CA ARG A 185 13.58 -6.82 9.96
C ARG A 185 14.87 -6.90 9.13
N GLY A 186 15.78 -6.02 9.52
CA GLY A 186 17.23 -6.07 9.29
C GLY A 186 17.87 -4.91 10.04
N ASN A 187 18.25 -5.13 11.30
CA ASN A 187 18.95 -4.24 12.25
C ASN A 187 18.41 -2.78 12.40
N MET A 188 18.10 -2.34 13.63
CA MET A 188 17.78 -0.93 13.92
C MET A 188 18.91 0.04 13.55
N GLU A 189 20.14 -0.45 13.34
CA GLU A 189 21.29 0.32 12.84
C GLU A 189 21.37 0.37 11.31
N SER A 190 20.64 -0.49 10.59
CA SER A 190 20.57 -0.50 9.13
C SER A 190 19.12 -0.35 8.67
N ASP A 191 18.59 0.85 8.86
CA ASP A 191 17.41 1.29 8.13
C ASP A 191 17.52 0.89 6.65
N PHE A 192 16.66 -0.03 6.20
CA PHE A 192 16.24 -0.20 4.81
C PHE A 192 17.36 -0.33 3.76
N VAL A 193 18.15 -1.39 3.84
CA VAL A 193 19.17 -1.67 2.80
C VAL A 193 18.57 -2.26 1.51
N TYR A 194 17.40 -2.89 1.56
CA TYR A 194 16.85 -3.59 0.39
C TYR A 194 15.69 -2.82 -0.27
N PRO A 195 15.88 -2.28 -1.49
CA PRO A 195 14.82 -1.66 -2.29
C PRO A 195 13.91 -2.76 -2.88
N ARG A 196 13.17 -3.48 -2.03
CA ARG A 196 12.25 -4.51 -2.49
C ARG A 196 11.00 -3.86 -3.04
N VAL A 197 10.62 -4.32 -4.22
CA VAL A 197 9.41 -3.89 -4.89
C VAL A 197 8.23 -4.71 -4.38
N ASN A 198 7.06 -4.10 -4.27
CA ASN A 198 5.85 -4.88 -3.97
C ASN A 198 5.43 -5.65 -5.22
N ALA A 199 5.26 -6.97 -5.13
CA ALA A 199 4.92 -7.84 -6.25
C ALA A 199 3.46 -8.33 -6.28
N ASP A 200 2.60 -7.87 -5.38
CA ASP A 200 1.22 -8.38 -5.26
C ASP A 200 0.42 -8.23 -6.55
N ILE A 201 0.51 -7.07 -7.22
CA ILE A 201 -0.24 -6.85 -8.48
C ILE A 201 0.35 -7.62 -9.67
N VAL A 202 1.66 -7.90 -9.66
CA VAL A 202 2.29 -8.74 -10.69
C VAL A 202 1.85 -10.18 -10.50
N ARG A 203 1.87 -10.67 -9.26
CA ARG A 203 1.31 -11.97 -8.86
C ARG A 203 -0.15 -12.15 -9.27
N MET A 204 -0.98 -11.12 -9.08
CA MET A 204 -2.38 -11.12 -9.55
C MET A 204 -2.46 -11.31 -11.07
N GLN A 205 -1.69 -10.55 -11.85
CA GLN A 205 -1.68 -10.67 -13.31
C GLN A 205 -1.22 -12.08 -13.72
N ASP A 206 -0.16 -12.59 -13.10
CA ASP A 206 0.39 -13.92 -13.41
C ASP A 206 -0.59 -15.06 -13.07
N SER A 207 -1.47 -14.86 -12.08
CA SER A 207 -2.55 -15.80 -11.75
C SER A 207 -3.82 -15.60 -12.59
N GLY A 208 -3.83 -14.67 -13.54
CA GLY A 208 -4.98 -14.37 -14.39
C GLY A 208 -6.04 -13.47 -13.76
N THR A 209 -5.75 -12.83 -12.63
CA THR A 209 -6.65 -11.84 -12.01
C THR A 209 -6.61 -10.54 -12.81
N ILE A 210 -7.80 -10.07 -13.19
CA ILE A 210 -8.00 -8.79 -13.85
C ILE A 210 -8.07 -7.68 -12.80
N VAL A 211 -7.20 -6.68 -12.92
CA VAL A 211 -7.20 -5.49 -12.06
C VAL A 211 -7.51 -4.24 -12.89
N ASP A 212 -8.63 -3.57 -12.64
CA ASP A 212 -9.01 -2.41 -13.46
C ASP A 212 -8.18 -1.16 -13.12
N TYR A 213 -7.86 -0.99 -11.85
CA TYR A 213 -7.17 0.19 -11.35
C TYR A 213 -6.32 -0.14 -10.13
N ALA A 214 -5.12 0.40 -10.05
CA ALA A 214 -4.34 0.34 -8.83
C ALA A 214 -3.54 1.62 -8.55
N VAL A 215 -3.29 1.89 -7.27
CA VAL A 215 -2.40 2.99 -6.85
C VAL A 215 -1.51 2.59 -5.67
N THR A 216 -0.30 3.13 -5.62
CA THR A 216 0.66 2.90 -4.53
C THR A 216 0.73 4.07 -3.55
N ASP A 217 1.12 3.82 -2.30
CA ASP A 217 1.47 4.88 -1.36
C ASP A 217 2.96 5.22 -1.35
N HIS A 218 3.38 6.28 -2.05
CA HIS A 218 4.78 6.73 -2.05
C HIS A 218 5.86 5.68 -2.42
N ARG A 219 5.47 4.51 -2.96
CA ARG A 219 6.36 3.38 -3.30
C ARG A 219 7.00 3.53 -4.67
N TRP A 220 7.75 4.61 -4.90
CA TRP A 220 8.29 4.93 -6.23
C TRP A 220 9.29 3.92 -6.77
N ALA A 221 9.96 3.18 -5.88
CA ALA A 221 10.84 2.08 -6.30
C ALA A 221 10.09 1.05 -7.16
N ASN A 222 8.79 0.87 -6.94
CA ASN A 222 7.99 -0.07 -7.71
C ASN A 222 7.75 0.40 -9.16
N PHE A 223 8.03 1.66 -9.51
CA PHE A 223 7.63 2.20 -10.81
C PHE A 223 8.29 1.47 -11.98
N LEU A 224 9.61 1.28 -11.91
CA LEU A 224 10.35 0.60 -12.99
C LEU A 224 9.94 -0.86 -13.09
N PHE A 225 9.86 -1.54 -11.95
CA PHE A 225 9.36 -2.92 -11.86
C PHE A 225 7.98 -3.06 -12.49
N TYR A 226 6.99 -2.26 -12.07
CA TYR A 226 5.64 -2.32 -12.63
C TYR A 226 5.59 -1.99 -14.11
N LYS A 227 6.40 -1.02 -14.57
CA LYS A 227 6.47 -0.67 -15.99
C LYS A 227 6.98 -1.83 -16.85
N GLU A 228 7.89 -2.65 -16.32
CA GLU A 228 8.44 -3.82 -17.01
C GLU A 228 7.52 -5.04 -16.89
N SER A 229 6.94 -5.29 -15.71
CA SER A 229 6.21 -6.53 -15.41
C SER A 229 4.71 -6.48 -15.75
N LEU A 230 4.07 -5.30 -15.73
CA LEU A 230 2.63 -5.17 -15.98
C LEU A 230 2.32 -4.85 -17.44
N SER A 231 2.52 -5.84 -18.31
CA SER A 231 2.36 -5.69 -19.77
C SER A 231 0.94 -5.31 -20.21
N GLU A 232 -0.08 -5.75 -19.47
CA GLU A 232 -1.50 -5.46 -19.75
C GLU A 232 -1.97 -4.10 -19.21
N HIS A 233 -1.11 -3.40 -18.47
CA HIS A 233 -1.47 -2.17 -17.79
C HIS A 233 -0.68 -0.97 -18.33
N SER A 234 -1.29 0.20 -18.18
CA SER A 234 -0.61 1.48 -18.28
C SER A 234 -0.12 1.87 -16.88
N VAL A 235 1.19 2.08 -16.75
CA VAL A 235 1.85 2.43 -15.47
C VAL A 235 2.41 3.85 -15.59
N LYS A 236 1.95 4.78 -14.74
CA LYS A 236 2.33 6.20 -14.79
C LYS A 236 2.58 6.77 -13.40
N PRO A 237 3.66 7.53 -13.17
CA PRO A 237 3.84 8.23 -11.91
C PRO A 237 2.92 9.45 -11.84
N SER A 238 2.34 9.71 -10.67
CA SER A 238 1.52 10.88 -10.37
C SER A 238 2.23 11.75 -9.34
N ARG A 239 2.95 12.77 -9.81
CA ARG A 239 3.64 13.74 -8.93
C ARG A 239 2.67 14.46 -8.00
N TRP A 240 1.45 14.71 -8.47
CA TRP A 240 0.42 15.41 -7.70
C TRP A 240 -0.07 14.57 -6.50
N TRP A 241 -0.35 13.29 -6.73
CA TRP A 241 -0.86 12.38 -5.70
C TRP A 241 0.23 11.59 -4.98
N LYS A 242 1.49 11.87 -5.34
CA LYS A 242 2.67 11.15 -4.91
C LYS A 242 2.52 9.62 -4.94
N SER A 243 1.91 9.09 -6.00
CA SER A 243 1.61 7.66 -6.20
C SER A 243 1.97 7.21 -7.61
N ILE A 244 2.16 5.91 -7.79
CA ILE A 244 2.13 5.27 -9.11
C ILE A 244 0.68 4.91 -9.41
N ILE A 245 0.20 5.26 -10.60
CA ILE A 245 -1.14 4.91 -11.09
C ILE A 245 -1.00 3.81 -12.13
N ILE A 246 -1.75 2.74 -11.93
CA ILE A 246 -1.79 1.55 -12.79
C ILE A 246 -3.23 1.43 -13.29
N LYS A 247 -3.43 1.29 -14.60
CA LYS A 247 -4.76 1.12 -15.19
C LYS A 247 -4.72 0.07 -16.28
N LYS A 248 -5.71 -0.82 -16.33
CA LYS A 248 -5.88 -1.75 -17.45
C LYS A 248 -5.91 -0.99 -18.79
N ARG A 249 -5.23 -1.52 -19.81
CA ARG A 249 -5.18 -0.92 -21.16
C ARG A 249 -6.48 -1.09 -21.92
#